data_AF-A0A1A8F0C9-F1
#
_entry.id   AF-A0A1A8F0C9-F1
#
_cell.length_a   1.000
_cell.length_b   1.000
_cell.length_c   1.000
_cell.angle_alpha   90.00
_cell.angle_beta   90.00
_cell.angle_gamma   90.00
#
_symmetry.space_group_name_H-M   'P 1'
#
loop_
_entity.id
_entity.type
_entity.pdbx_description
1 polymer ?
#
loop_
_entity_poly.entity_id
_entity_poly.type
_entity_poly.pdbx_seq_one_letter_code
_entity_poly.pdbx_strand_id
1 'polypeptide(L)'
;MPRTKKHQQHKKGSDTAVQGTNDSSVGWDCCVCLDMNDFYSRLIPKEERDRVESLEPFDEHEVVKPQRPPQLVLYRRVSDPLLVSVSSAPVISWSPTVLPVRPVPVSLEGLGMASARLGPEQVMLTGGSSKGGRLAETRALLRGQEGWRAVVEPFVDLGVRLHHTVTRVPGGGVVIYGGRSSPLNPIRDVFRVTFNPCGVSPAADPQSQAAETTHVESMICSGDPPPPRWRHTASVVSLRGQDFLFVFGGKNQSEPALGDGHFLNLGQQIWTE
;
A
#
# COMPACT_ATOMS: atom_id res chain seq x y z
N MET A 1 -53.74 -7.52 -41.96
CA MET A 1 -52.81 -8.57 -41.49
C MET A 1 -51.41 -7.96 -41.35
N PRO A 2 -51.02 -7.44 -40.18
CA PRO A 2 -49.71 -6.84 -40.00
C PRO A 2 -48.67 -7.89 -39.58
N ARG A 3 -47.49 -7.85 -40.22
CA ARG A 3 -46.31 -8.65 -39.91
C ARG A 3 -45.74 -8.24 -38.55
N THR A 4 -45.62 -9.20 -37.63
CA THR A 4 -44.94 -9.06 -36.35
C THR A 4 -43.42 -8.99 -36.56
N LYS A 5 -42.79 -7.86 -36.18
CA LYS A 5 -41.33 -7.77 -36.03
C LYS A 5 -40.95 -8.39 -34.68
N LYS A 6 -40.24 -9.52 -34.69
CA LYS A 6 -39.54 -10.03 -33.50
C LYS A 6 -38.27 -9.21 -33.29
N HIS A 7 -38.21 -8.43 -32.21
CA HIS A 7 -36.95 -7.88 -31.71
C HIS A 7 -36.12 -9.00 -31.09
N GLN A 8 -34.99 -9.36 -31.72
CA GLN A 8 -33.93 -10.09 -31.04
C GLN A 8 -33.20 -9.11 -30.13
N GLN A 9 -33.41 -9.25 -28.82
CA GLN A 9 -32.55 -8.63 -27.82
C GLN A 9 -31.20 -9.35 -27.84
N HIS A 10 -30.15 -8.66 -28.27
CA HIS A 10 -28.78 -9.08 -28.01
C HIS A 10 -28.52 -8.99 -26.50
N LYS A 11 -28.45 -10.15 -25.84
CA LYS A 11 -27.88 -10.27 -24.50
C LYS A 11 -26.42 -9.82 -24.57
N LYS A 12 -26.11 -8.71 -23.92
CA LYS A 12 -24.75 -8.24 -23.66
C LYS A 12 -24.10 -9.25 -22.68
N GLY A 13 -23.31 -10.16 -23.21
CA GLY A 13 -22.58 -11.16 -22.41
C GLY A 13 -21.55 -10.49 -21.52
N SER A 14 -21.51 -10.89 -20.25
CA SER A 14 -20.47 -10.50 -19.30
C SER A 14 -19.16 -11.22 -19.59
N ASP A 15 -18.06 -10.49 -19.43
CA ASP A 15 -16.68 -10.87 -19.16
C ASP A 15 -16.29 -12.36 -19.24
N THR A 16 -15.18 -12.61 -19.96
CA THR A 16 -14.32 -13.82 -19.92
C THR A 16 -14.67 -15.01 -20.83
N ALA A 17 -15.34 -14.79 -21.98
CA ALA A 17 -15.58 -15.89 -22.93
C ALA A 17 -15.50 -15.45 -24.40
N VAL A 18 -14.34 -14.99 -24.86
CA VAL A 18 -13.95 -15.11 -26.27
C VAL A 18 -12.48 -15.53 -26.33
N GLN A 19 -12.21 -16.71 -25.79
CA GLN A 19 -10.93 -17.40 -25.99
C GLN A 19 -11.22 -18.58 -26.90
N GLY A 20 -10.70 -18.54 -28.13
CA GLY A 20 -10.79 -19.66 -29.07
C GLY A 20 -11.95 -19.67 -30.08
N THR A 21 -12.61 -18.54 -30.38
CA THR A 21 -13.44 -18.49 -31.59
C THR A 21 -12.54 -18.28 -32.80
N ASN A 22 -12.32 -19.33 -33.57
CA ASN A 22 -11.80 -19.23 -34.94
C ASN A 22 -12.81 -18.42 -35.75
N ASP A 23 -12.61 -17.11 -35.87
CA ASP A 23 -13.35 -16.33 -36.86
C ASP A 23 -12.72 -16.61 -38.23
N SER A 24 -13.04 -17.79 -38.76
CA SER A 24 -12.60 -18.30 -40.07
C SER A 24 -13.06 -17.43 -41.24
N SER A 25 -13.86 -16.38 -40.99
CA SER A 25 -14.27 -15.42 -42.00
C SER A 25 -13.18 -14.40 -42.38
N VAL A 26 -12.12 -14.24 -41.56
CA VAL A 26 -11.08 -13.21 -41.75
C VAL A 26 -9.66 -13.82 -41.97
N GLY A 27 -9.53 -15.15 -42.01
CA GLY A 27 -8.26 -15.83 -42.30
C GLY A 27 -7.23 -15.82 -41.17
N TRP A 28 -7.71 -15.72 -39.91
CA TRP A 28 -6.94 -15.86 -38.69
C TRP A 28 -7.13 -17.26 -38.11
N ASP A 29 -6.03 -17.93 -37.76
CA ASP A 29 -6.05 -19.34 -37.33
C ASP A 29 -6.15 -19.49 -35.80
N CYS A 30 -5.77 -18.45 -35.05
CA CYS A 30 -5.96 -18.37 -33.60
C CYS A 30 -6.05 -16.92 -33.11
N CYS A 31 -6.79 -16.73 -32.02
CA CYS A 31 -6.92 -15.46 -31.31
C CYS A 31 -6.68 -15.70 -29.82
N VAL A 32 -5.82 -14.87 -29.21
CA VAL A 32 -5.56 -14.89 -27.77
C VAL A 32 -5.85 -13.50 -27.20
N CYS A 33 -6.71 -13.46 -26.18
CA CYS A 33 -6.93 -12.28 -25.38
C CYS A 33 -5.98 -12.34 -24.17
N LEU A 34 -5.14 -11.33 -24.00
CA LEU A 34 -4.24 -11.17 -22.85
C LEU A 34 -4.57 -9.84 -22.19
N ASP A 35 -4.39 -9.71 -20.88
CA ASP A 35 -4.36 -8.39 -20.29
C ASP A 35 -2.97 -7.74 -20.39
N MET A 36 -2.87 -6.44 -20.12
CA MET A 36 -1.59 -5.71 -20.15
C MET A 36 -0.53 -6.29 -19.22
N ASN A 37 -0.93 -6.85 -18.06
CA ASN A 37 -0.01 -7.42 -17.10
C ASN A 37 0.53 -8.78 -17.61
N ASP A 38 -0.32 -9.59 -18.25
CA ASP A 38 0.08 -10.81 -18.94
C ASP A 38 0.97 -10.53 -20.14
N PHE A 39 0.65 -9.52 -20.94
CA PHE A 39 1.52 -9.06 -22.02
C PHE A 39 2.91 -8.65 -21.50
N TYR A 40 2.97 -7.76 -20.51
CA TYR A 40 4.22 -7.30 -19.92
C TYR A 40 5.01 -8.45 -19.28
N SER A 41 4.36 -9.29 -18.49
CA SER A 41 5.05 -10.33 -17.70
C SER A 41 5.44 -11.56 -18.53
N ARG A 42 4.70 -11.90 -19.59
CA ARG A 42 4.89 -13.15 -20.33
C ARG A 42 5.48 -12.95 -21.73
N LEU A 43 5.22 -11.82 -22.40
CA LEU A 43 5.63 -11.60 -23.80
C LEU A 43 6.82 -10.66 -23.94
N ILE A 44 7.00 -9.70 -23.04
CA ILE A 44 8.20 -8.83 -23.06
C ILE A 44 9.40 -9.64 -22.53
N PRO A 45 10.55 -9.69 -23.23
CA PRO A 45 11.76 -10.34 -22.73
C PRO A 45 12.24 -9.75 -21.40
N LYS A 46 12.97 -10.53 -20.61
CA LYS A 46 13.46 -10.06 -19.30
C LYS A 46 14.35 -8.84 -19.46
N GLU A 47 15.23 -8.84 -20.44
CA GLU A 47 16.16 -7.75 -20.73
C GLU A 47 15.43 -6.45 -21.03
N GLU A 48 14.30 -6.53 -21.74
CA GLU A 48 13.48 -5.36 -22.06
C GLU A 48 12.68 -4.88 -20.86
N ARG A 49 12.18 -5.79 -20.00
CA ARG A 49 11.57 -5.39 -18.73
C ARG A 49 12.58 -4.72 -17.80
N ASP A 50 13.77 -5.29 -17.66
CA ASP A 50 14.85 -4.73 -16.85
C ASP A 50 15.24 -3.34 -17.38
N ARG A 51 15.30 -3.16 -18.71
CA ARG A 51 15.50 -1.85 -19.34
C ARG A 51 14.38 -0.87 -19.00
N VAL A 52 13.12 -1.28 -19.14
CA VAL A 52 11.95 -0.43 -18.81
C VAL A 52 11.95 -0.03 -17.33
N GLU A 53 12.20 -0.98 -16.43
CA GLU A 53 12.25 -0.75 -14.98
C GLU A 53 13.44 0.14 -14.57
N SER A 54 14.49 0.20 -15.39
CA SER A 54 15.64 1.09 -15.18
C SER A 54 15.43 2.54 -15.66
N LEU A 55 14.37 2.83 -16.44
CA LEU A 55 14.17 4.17 -17.02
C LEU A 55 13.90 5.22 -15.94
N GLU A 56 13.10 4.87 -14.95
CA GLU A 56 12.81 5.72 -13.80
C GLU A 56 12.37 4.89 -12.59
N PRO A 57 12.61 5.36 -11.35
CA PRO A 57 12.09 4.69 -10.17
C PRO A 57 10.56 4.69 -10.14
N PHE A 58 9.97 3.52 -10.40
CA PHE A 58 8.52 3.32 -10.41
C PHE A 58 8.02 2.74 -9.08
N ASP A 59 6.86 3.22 -8.60
CA ASP A 59 6.28 2.78 -7.32
C ASP A 59 4.74 2.76 -7.26
N GLU A 60 4.07 2.66 -8.41
CA GLU A 60 2.60 2.66 -8.54
C GLU A 60 2.08 1.29 -9.03
N HIS A 61 2.66 0.20 -8.49
CA HIS A 61 2.38 -1.17 -8.94
C HIS A 61 0.90 -1.56 -8.80
N GLU A 62 0.19 -1.03 -7.80
CA GLU A 62 -1.25 -1.26 -7.58
C GLU A 62 -2.13 -0.59 -8.64
N VAL A 63 -1.65 0.49 -9.26
CA VAL A 63 -2.36 1.20 -10.34
C VAL A 63 -2.18 0.46 -11.66
N VAL A 64 -0.98 -0.09 -11.91
CA VAL A 64 -0.66 -0.86 -13.13
C VAL A 64 -1.25 -2.27 -13.11
N LYS A 65 -1.48 -2.83 -11.92
CA LYS A 65 -2.16 -4.13 -11.74
C LYS A 65 -3.54 -3.96 -11.09
N PRO A 66 -4.48 -3.26 -11.74
CA PRO A 66 -5.81 -3.10 -11.20
C PRO A 66 -6.55 -4.44 -11.23
N GLN A 67 -7.58 -4.61 -10.38
CA GLN A 67 -8.40 -5.82 -10.35
C GLN A 67 -9.09 -6.15 -11.68
N ARG A 68 -9.18 -5.18 -12.60
CA ARG A 68 -9.57 -5.38 -13.99
C ARG A 68 -8.58 -4.69 -14.92
N PRO A 69 -7.50 -5.38 -15.32
CA PRO A 69 -6.54 -4.82 -16.26
C PRO A 69 -7.15 -4.68 -17.66
N PRO A 70 -6.79 -3.65 -18.43
CA PRO A 70 -7.24 -3.51 -19.81
C PRO A 70 -6.78 -4.71 -20.64
N GLN A 71 -7.67 -5.19 -21.51
CA GLN A 71 -7.46 -6.35 -22.35
C GLN A 71 -6.86 -5.94 -23.70
N LEU A 72 -5.83 -6.66 -24.11
CA LEU A 72 -5.24 -6.67 -25.44
C LEU A 72 -5.72 -7.92 -26.20
N VAL A 73 -6.22 -7.73 -27.41
CA VAL A 73 -6.57 -8.83 -28.30
C VAL A 73 -5.48 -8.95 -29.37
N LEU A 74 -4.77 -10.08 -29.38
CA LEU A 74 -3.73 -10.38 -30.35
C LEU A 74 -4.25 -11.38 -31.39
N TYR A 75 -4.11 -11.01 -32.67
CA TYR A 75 -4.53 -11.82 -33.82
C TYR A 75 -3.29 -12.39 -34.53
N ARG A 76 -3.34 -13.66 -34.99
CA ARG A 76 -2.20 -14.34 -35.64
C ARG A 76 -2.56 -15.09 -36.92
N ARG A 77 -1.63 -15.05 -37.89
CA ARG A 77 -1.50 -15.98 -39.03
C ARG A 77 -0.33 -16.96 -38.84
N VAL A 78 -0.48 -18.19 -39.33
CA VAL A 78 0.37 -19.37 -39.02
C VAL A 78 1.89 -19.22 -39.27
N SER A 79 2.35 -18.29 -40.12
CA SER A 79 3.74 -18.24 -40.57
C SER A 79 4.79 -17.65 -39.59
N ASP A 80 4.40 -17.21 -38.38
CA ASP A 80 5.30 -16.47 -37.49
C ASP A 80 5.60 -17.19 -36.15
N PRO A 81 6.86 -17.54 -35.80
CA PRO A 81 7.21 -18.38 -34.64
C PRO A 81 7.11 -17.69 -33.26
N LEU A 82 6.60 -16.46 -33.16
CA LEU A 82 6.75 -15.60 -31.97
C LEU A 82 5.84 -15.88 -30.75
N LEU A 83 4.90 -16.84 -30.79
CA LEU A 83 4.04 -17.12 -29.62
C LEU A 83 4.54 -18.32 -28.83
N VAL A 84 5.17 -18.00 -27.69
CA VAL A 84 5.42 -18.92 -26.57
C VAL A 84 4.07 -19.49 -26.11
N SER A 85 3.99 -20.82 -25.95
CA SER A 85 2.84 -21.50 -25.36
C SER A 85 2.54 -20.89 -23.99
N VAL A 86 1.44 -20.12 -23.91
CA VAL A 86 1.01 -19.50 -22.66
C VAL A 86 0.45 -20.60 -21.77
N SER A 87 1.32 -21.21 -20.96
CA SER A 87 0.89 -22.21 -19.96
C SER A 87 -0.15 -21.58 -19.04
N SER A 88 -1.30 -22.22 -18.89
CA SER A 88 -2.29 -21.84 -17.89
C SER A 88 -1.64 -21.92 -16.52
N ALA A 89 -1.71 -20.84 -15.73
CA ALA A 89 -1.26 -20.88 -14.34
C ALA A 89 -2.08 -21.94 -13.59
N PRO A 90 -1.47 -22.68 -12.63
CA PRO A 90 -2.19 -23.65 -11.84
C PRO A 90 -3.36 -22.96 -11.11
N VAL A 91 -4.57 -23.48 -11.30
CA VAL A 91 -5.74 -23.03 -10.56
C VAL A 91 -5.62 -23.58 -9.15
N ILE A 92 -5.17 -22.74 -8.23
CA ILE A 92 -5.15 -23.08 -6.80
C ILE A 92 -6.62 -23.08 -6.33
N SER A 93 -7.17 -24.27 -6.10
CA SER A 93 -8.48 -24.42 -5.48
C SER A 93 -8.34 -24.11 -3.99
N TRP A 94 -8.86 -22.96 -3.57
CA TRP A 94 -8.98 -22.57 -2.17
C TRP A 94 -10.46 -22.54 -1.79
N SER A 95 -10.80 -23.15 -0.66
CA SER A 95 -12.10 -22.98 -0.01
C SER A 95 -11.95 -21.93 1.09
N PRO A 96 -12.32 -20.66 0.86
CA PRO A 96 -12.12 -19.61 1.85
C PRO A 96 -13.09 -19.79 3.02
N THR A 97 -12.58 -19.74 4.24
CA THR A 97 -13.40 -19.47 5.42
C THR A 97 -13.94 -18.05 5.30
N VAL A 98 -15.26 -17.92 5.16
CA VAL A 98 -15.90 -16.61 4.96
C VAL A 98 -16.03 -15.92 6.31
N LEU A 99 -15.14 -14.97 6.60
CA LEU A 99 -15.34 -14.02 7.69
C LEU A 99 -16.40 -12.99 7.27
N PRO A 100 -17.40 -12.68 8.12
CA PRO A 100 -18.38 -11.65 7.80
C PRO A 100 -17.71 -10.27 7.84
N VAL A 101 -17.58 -9.65 6.67
CA VAL A 101 -17.05 -8.29 6.53
C VAL A 101 -18.22 -7.32 6.49
N ARG A 102 -18.17 -6.28 7.33
CA ARG A 102 -19.11 -5.16 7.28
C ARG A 102 -18.34 -3.87 6.96
N PRO A 103 -18.62 -3.19 5.85
CA PRO A 103 -17.99 -1.91 5.57
C PRO A 103 -18.46 -0.89 6.60
N VAL A 104 -17.51 -0.13 7.15
CA VAL A 104 -17.80 1.01 8.01
C VAL A 104 -17.41 2.27 7.25
N PRO A 105 -18.35 3.19 7.00
CA PRO A 105 -18.05 4.39 6.24
C PRO A 105 -17.07 5.27 7.04
N VAL A 106 -16.00 5.69 6.37
CA VAL A 106 -15.05 6.67 6.90
C VAL A 106 -14.78 7.66 5.78
N SER A 107 -15.06 8.95 6.01
CA SER A 107 -14.78 10.03 5.06
C SER A 107 -13.30 10.40 5.11
N LEU A 108 -12.45 9.54 4.56
CA LEU A 108 -11.02 9.75 4.49
C LEU A 108 -10.48 9.30 3.13
N GLU A 109 -9.63 10.13 2.55
CA GLU A 109 -8.88 9.82 1.35
C GLU A 109 -7.39 9.78 1.68
N GLY A 110 -6.69 8.77 1.18
CA GLY A 110 -5.26 8.62 1.39
C GLY A 110 -4.73 7.28 0.89
N LEU A 111 -3.83 7.30 -0.10
CA LEU A 111 -3.03 6.15 -0.52
C LEU A 111 -1.65 6.21 0.16
N GLY A 112 -1.09 5.06 0.54
CA GLY A 112 0.26 4.99 1.09
C GLY A 112 0.42 5.65 2.46
N MET A 113 -0.69 5.83 3.19
CA MET A 113 -0.68 6.26 4.60
C MET A 113 -0.11 5.15 5.49
N ALA A 114 0.43 5.55 6.63
CA ALA A 114 0.74 4.62 7.72
C ALA A 114 -0.22 4.84 8.88
N SER A 115 -0.54 3.76 9.61
CA SER A 115 -1.50 3.78 10.70
C SER A 115 -1.00 3.03 11.93
N ALA A 116 -1.35 3.51 13.11
CA ALA A 116 -1.13 2.81 14.37
C ALA A 116 -2.28 3.02 15.33
N ARG A 117 -2.70 1.95 16.02
CA ARG A 117 -3.74 2.02 17.04
C ARG A 117 -3.19 2.65 18.32
N LEU A 118 -3.70 3.81 18.71
CA LEU A 118 -3.32 4.49 19.94
C LEU A 118 -4.15 4.02 21.14
N GLY A 119 -5.42 3.69 20.92
CA GLY A 119 -6.32 3.20 21.95
C GLY A 119 -7.47 2.36 21.39
N PRO A 120 -8.44 1.95 22.25
CA PRO A 120 -9.61 1.19 21.81
C PRO A 120 -10.38 1.85 20.68
N GLU A 121 -10.56 3.17 20.76
CA GLU A 121 -11.41 3.95 19.88
C GLU A 121 -10.62 5.04 19.14
N GLN A 122 -9.29 4.90 19.03
CA GLN A 122 -8.40 5.90 18.44
C GLN A 122 -7.29 5.25 17.60
N VAL A 123 -7.16 5.70 16.35
CA VAL A 123 -6.12 5.29 15.41
C VAL A 123 -5.43 6.53 14.87
N MET A 124 -4.10 6.55 14.90
CA MET A 124 -3.29 7.58 14.28
C MET A 124 -3.07 7.24 12.81
N LEU A 125 -3.10 8.26 11.96
CA LEU A 125 -2.80 8.20 10.54
C LEU A 125 -1.81 9.30 10.18
N THR A 126 -0.81 8.96 9.37
CA THR A 126 0.23 9.91 8.97
C THR A 126 0.53 9.78 7.48
N GLY A 127 0.86 10.91 6.85
CA GLY A 127 1.30 10.97 5.47
C GLY A 127 0.25 10.55 4.46
N GLY A 128 0.71 9.98 3.34
CA GLY A 128 -0.09 9.51 2.22
C GLY A 128 -0.33 10.55 1.13
N SER A 129 -1.16 10.21 0.16
CA SER A 129 -1.63 11.13 -0.89
C SER A 129 -3.11 11.01 -1.16
N SER A 130 -3.73 12.13 -1.50
CA SER A 130 -5.12 12.24 -1.94
C SER A 130 -5.17 12.93 -3.31
N LYS A 131 -6.37 13.12 -3.86
CA LYS A 131 -6.63 13.98 -5.03
C LYS A 131 -6.07 15.40 -4.87
N GLY A 132 -5.97 15.90 -3.63
CA GLY A 132 -5.40 17.21 -3.33
C GLY A 132 -3.87 17.25 -3.34
N GLY A 133 -3.21 16.12 -3.60
CA GLY A 133 -1.76 15.97 -3.56
C GLY A 133 -1.30 15.18 -2.34
N ARG A 134 -0.03 15.36 -1.97
CA ARG A 134 0.54 14.61 -0.85
C ARG A 134 0.19 15.26 0.48
N LEU A 135 -0.09 14.42 1.47
CA LEU A 135 -0.50 14.83 2.80
C LEU A 135 0.74 14.90 3.71
N ALA A 136 0.93 16.05 4.35
CA ALA A 136 1.89 16.21 5.46
C ALA A 136 1.18 16.13 6.83
N GLU A 137 -0.12 16.42 6.85
CA GLU A 137 -0.93 16.43 8.06
C GLU A 137 -1.03 15.04 8.68
N THR A 138 -1.01 15.02 10.00
CA THR A 138 -1.33 13.83 10.78
C THR A 138 -2.79 13.91 11.23
N ARG A 139 -3.47 12.76 11.20
CA ARG A 139 -4.91 12.65 11.48
C ARG A 139 -5.15 11.60 12.53
N ALA A 140 -6.19 11.79 13.33
CA ALA A 140 -6.74 10.77 14.21
C ALA A 140 -8.08 10.27 13.66
N LEU A 141 -8.26 8.95 13.57
CA LEU A 141 -9.58 8.35 13.48
C LEU A 141 -10.09 8.08 14.89
N LEU A 142 -11.21 8.73 15.22
CA LEU A 142 -11.88 8.61 16.51
C LEU A 142 -13.21 7.90 16.32
N ARG A 143 -13.45 6.86 17.11
CA ARG A 143 -14.73 6.17 17.14
C ARG A 143 -15.62 6.77 18.23
N GLY A 144 -16.81 7.19 17.83
CA GLY A 144 -17.86 7.68 18.72
C GLY A 144 -19.17 6.91 18.52
N GLN A 145 -20.25 7.42 19.10
CA GLN A 145 -21.58 6.80 19.01
C GLN A 145 -22.08 6.71 17.57
N GLU A 146 -21.81 7.75 16.76
CA GLU A 146 -22.18 7.83 15.34
C GLU A 146 -21.19 7.13 14.39
N GLY A 147 -20.21 6.37 14.93
CA GLY A 147 -19.19 5.69 14.16
C GLY A 147 -17.84 6.42 14.13
N TRP A 148 -17.05 6.19 13.08
CA TRP A 148 -15.70 6.75 12.96
C TRP A 148 -15.71 8.13 12.30
N ARG A 149 -14.92 9.05 12.86
CA ARG A 149 -14.64 10.36 12.25
C ARG A 149 -13.13 10.59 12.17
N ALA A 150 -12.69 11.25 11.10
CA ALA A 150 -11.32 11.71 10.95
C ALA A 150 -11.20 13.15 11.47
N VAL A 151 -10.18 13.41 12.28
CA VAL A 151 -9.85 14.74 12.80
C VAL A 151 -8.41 15.04 12.40
N VAL A 152 -8.18 16.24 11.85
CA VAL A 152 -6.82 16.74 11.62
C VAL A 152 -6.30 17.21 12.97
N GLU A 153 -5.15 16.67 13.34
CA GLU A 153 -4.53 16.97 14.63
C GLU A 153 -3.40 17.98 14.39
N PRO A 154 -3.22 18.96 15.30
CA PRO A 154 -2.17 19.97 15.20
C PRO A 154 -0.81 19.38 15.59
N PHE A 155 -0.33 18.40 14.83
CA PHE A 155 0.98 17.78 15.06
C PHE A 155 2.10 18.55 14.35
N VAL A 156 3.32 18.32 14.84
CA VAL A 156 4.57 18.79 14.21
C VAL A 156 4.67 18.28 12.78
N ASP A 157 5.22 19.10 11.88
CA ASP A 157 5.43 18.76 10.48
C ASP A 157 6.41 17.57 10.34
N LEU A 158 5.88 16.40 9.98
CA LEU A 158 6.65 15.18 9.67
C LEU A 158 7.20 15.17 8.24
N GLY A 159 6.96 16.25 7.51
CA GLY A 159 7.15 16.36 6.08
C GLY A 159 6.13 15.52 5.30
N VAL A 160 6.14 15.74 3.99
CA VAL A 160 5.40 14.91 3.04
C VAL A 160 6.02 13.51 2.97
N ARG A 161 5.25 12.47 3.30
CA ARG A 161 5.72 11.08 3.32
C ARG A 161 4.66 10.07 2.91
N LEU A 162 5.07 9.03 2.19
CA LEU A 162 4.28 7.88 1.80
C LEU A 162 5.04 6.58 2.06
N HIS A 163 4.29 5.51 2.28
CA HIS A 163 4.82 4.14 2.43
C HIS A 163 5.93 4.01 3.49
N HIS A 164 5.87 4.86 4.52
CA HIS A 164 6.61 4.72 5.76
C HIS A 164 5.87 3.79 6.74
N THR A 165 6.48 3.53 7.89
CA THR A 165 5.84 2.78 8.97
C THR A 165 5.56 3.67 10.17
N VAL A 166 4.49 3.35 10.91
CA VAL A 166 4.19 3.92 12.22
C VAL A 166 3.95 2.74 13.15
N THR A 167 4.81 2.58 14.14
CA THR A 167 4.81 1.40 15.00
C THR A 167 4.59 1.83 16.44
N ARG A 168 3.56 1.28 17.10
CA ARG A 168 3.33 1.53 18.52
C ARG A 168 4.47 0.96 19.34
N VAL A 169 4.95 1.75 20.31
CA VAL A 169 6.02 1.32 21.22
C VAL A 169 5.50 1.01 22.63
N PRO A 170 6.15 0.10 23.35
CA PRO A 170 5.92 -0.13 24.76
C PRO A 170 6.11 1.16 25.57
N GLY A 171 5.31 1.34 26.63
CA GLY A 171 5.29 2.58 27.41
C GLY A 171 4.45 3.71 26.78
N GLY A 172 3.89 3.51 25.59
CA GLY A 172 3.03 4.49 24.92
C GLY A 172 3.76 5.28 23.83
N GLY A 173 2.99 5.89 22.93
CA GLY A 173 3.56 6.56 21.76
C GLY A 173 3.74 5.65 20.55
N VAL A 174 4.37 6.21 19.52
CA VAL A 174 4.72 5.52 18.27
C VAL A 174 6.12 5.94 17.80
N VAL A 175 6.73 5.08 16.99
CA VAL A 175 7.91 5.40 16.19
C VAL A 175 7.53 5.41 14.72
N ILE A 176 7.94 6.46 14.03
CA ILE A 176 7.71 6.67 12.60
C ILE A 176 9.03 6.51 11.89
N TYR A 177 9.09 5.65 10.87
CA TYR A 177 10.34 5.35 10.18
C TYR A 177 10.20 5.30 8.66
N GLY A 178 11.18 5.93 7.99
CA GLY A 178 11.47 5.74 6.57
C GLY A 178 10.42 6.32 5.63
N GLY A 179 10.13 5.62 4.54
CA GLY A 179 9.19 6.05 3.50
C GLY A 179 9.84 6.97 2.48
N ARG A 180 9.01 7.71 1.75
CA ARG A 180 9.47 8.59 0.69
C ARG A 180 8.54 9.78 0.48
N SER A 181 9.09 10.90 0.01
CA SER A 181 8.24 11.94 -0.58
C SER A 181 7.95 11.59 -2.05
N SER A 182 8.97 11.29 -2.85
CA SER A 182 8.87 10.74 -4.22
C SER A 182 9.75 9.50 -4.38
N PRO A 183 9.59 8.68 -5.43
CA PRO A 183 10.49 7.54 -5.66
C PRO A 183 11.99 7.92 -5.71
N LEU A 184 12.30 9.17 -6.06
CA LEU A 184 13.65 9.74 -6.07
C LEU A 184 14.07 10.40 -4.74
N ASN A 185 13.19 10.51 -3.76
CA ASN A 185 13.46 11.17 -2.49
C ASN A 185 13.02 10.28 -1.32
N PRO A 186 13.80 9.23 -1.00
CA PRO A 186 13.57 8.41 0.18
C PRO A 186 13.88 9.20 1.44
N ILE A 187 13.13 8.92 2.50
CA ILE A 187 13.27 9.55 3.81
C ILE A 187 13.94 8.55 4.75
N ARG A 188 14.92 9.03 5.53
CA ARG A 188 15.70 8.21 6.48
C ARG A 188 15.35 8.48 7.94
N ASP A 189 14.56 9.53 8.18
CA ASP A 189 14.29 10.04 9.52
C ASP A 189 13.56 9.01 10.37
N VAL A 190 13.89 9.02 11.66
CA VAL A 190 13.22 8.26 12.70
C VAL A 190 12.62 9.28 13.67
N PHE A 191 11.29 9.28 13.82
CA PHE A 191 10.62 10.14 14.79
C PHE A 191 10.01 9.31 15.90
N ARG A 192 10.16 9.76 17.13
CA ARG A 192 9.39 9.28 18.28
C ARG A 192 8.28 10.26 18.59
N VAL A 193 7.06 9.74 18.68
CA VAL A 193 5.88 10.51 19.06
C VAL A 193 5.39 9.96 20.39
N THR A 194 5.35 10.79 21.42
CA THR A 194 4.81 10.43 22.74
C THR A 194 3.56 11.24 23.02
N PHE A 195 2.52 10.56 23.50
CA PHE A 195 1.26 11.16 23.93
C PHE A 195 1.31 11.31 25.44
N ASN A 196 1.31 12.54 25.94
CA ASN A 196 1.18 12.75 27.37
C ASN A 196 -0.31 12.67 27.72
N PRO A 197 -0.73 11.71 28.58
CA PRO A 197 -2.04 11.81 29.18
C PRO A 197 -2.01 13.10 30.01
N CYS A 198 -2.78 14.11 29.61
CA CYS A 198 -2.88 15.30 30.42
C CYS A 198 -3.37 14.87 31.80
N GLY A 199 -2.56 15.13 32.83
CA GLY A 199 -2.87 14.73 34.19
C GLY A 199 -4.27 15.21 34.54
N VAL A 200 -5.14 14.30 34.95
CA VAL A 200 -6.40 14.65 35.58
C VAL A 200 -6.04 15.32 36.90
N SER A 201 -5.79 16.62 36.86
CA SER A 201 -5.74 17.40 38.10
C SER A 201 -7.17 17.41 38.64
N PRO A 202 -7.43 16.91 39.86
CA PRO A 202 -8.78 16.84 40.41
C PRO A 202 -9.43 18.22 40.66
N ALA A 203 -8.77 19.31 40.26
CA ALA A 203 -9.22 20.69 40.37
C ALA A 203 -9.50 21.37 39.00
N ALA A 204 -9.41 20.67 37.87
CA ALA A 204 -9.66 21.26 36.56
C ALA A 204 -11.14 21.14 36.14
N ASP A 205 -11.68 22.25 35.64
CA ASP A 205 -13.06 22.42 35.18
C ASP A 205 -13.49 21.31 34.19
N PRO A 206 -14.68 20.69 34.35
CA PRO A 206 -15.16 19.62 33.46
C PRO A 206 -15.38 20.05 32.00
N GLN A 207 -15.22 21.35 31.71
CA GLN A 207 -15.39 21.95 30.39
C GLN A 207 -14.05 22.25 29.68
N SER A 208 -12.92 22.01 30.34
CA SER A 208 -11.60 22.10 29.72
C SER A 208 -11.26 20.77 29.05
N GLN A 209 -11.50 20.68 27.73
CA GLN A 209 -10.87 19.63 26.92
C GLN A 209 -9.37 19.89 26.93
N ALA A 210 -8.68 19.37 27.94
CA ALA A 210 -7.24 19.44 28.06
C ALA A 210 -6.64 18.69 26.86
N ALA A 211 -6.13 19.45 25.90
CA ALA A 211 -5.52 18.92 24.69
C ALA A 211 -4.42 17.93 25.08
N GLU A 212 -4.50 16.71 24.57
CA GLU A 212 -3.50 15.67 24.73
C GLU A 212 -2.18 16.20 24.14
N THR A 213 -1.24 16.60 25.01
CA THR A 213 0.00 17.22 24.53
C THR A 213 0.85 16.15 23.90
N THR A 214 1.03 16.26 22.58
CA THR A 214 1.88 15.35 21.83
C THR A 214 3.26 15.96 21.68
N HIS A 215 4.26 15.19 22.04
CA HIS A 215 5.66 15.54 21.83
C HIS A 215 6.23 14.70 20.69
N VAL A 216 6.81 15.36 19.69
CA VAL A 216 7.50 14.73 18.56
C VAL A 216 8.98 15.03 18.68
N GLU A 217 9.79 13.98 18.65
CA GLU A 217 11.24 14.04 18.79
C GLU A 217 11.89 13.34 17.58
N SER A 218 12.85 14.00 16.95
CA SER A 218 13.73 13.34 15.98
C SER A 218 14.75 12.49 16.73
N MET A 219 14.79 11.19 16.45
CA MET A 219 15.74 10.28 17.09
C MET A 219 17.07 10.32 16.34
N ILE A 220 18.14 10.71 17.04
CA ILE A 220 19.50 10.71 16.49
C ILE A 220 20.09 9.33 16.70
N CYS A 221 19.81 8.43 15.76
CA CYS A 221 20.24 7.04 15.85
C CYS A 221 21.71 6.89 15.42
N SER A 222 22.42 5.96 16.05
CA SER A 222 23.80 5.56 15.70
C SER A 222 23.86 4.08 15.30
N GLY A 223 25.06 3.54 15.03
CA GLY A 223 25.24 2.15 14.59
C GLY A 223 25.21 2.01 13.07
N ASP A 224 24.66 0.89 12.58
CA ASP A 224 24.56 0.58 11.15
C ASP A 224 23.10 0.68 10.66
N PRO A 225 22.64 1.88 10.28
CA PRO A 225 21.24 2.06 9.88
C PRO A 225 20.96 1.43 8.52
N PRO A 226 19.76 0.87 8.32
CA PRO A 226 19.34 0.40 7.00
C PRO A 226 19.42 1.50 5.95
N PRO A 227 19.73 1.16 4.67
CA PRO A 227 19.61 2.11 3.57
C PRO A 227 18.19 2.71 3.51
N PRO A 228 18.05 3.99 3.07
CA PRO A 228 16.75 4.65 2.96
C PRO A 228 15.77 3.84 2.13
N ARG A 229 14.58 3.57 2.69
CA ARG A 229 13.64 2.59 2.14
C ARG A 229 12.18 2.97 2.37
N TRP A 230 11.32 2.52 1.47
CA TRP A 230 9.86 2.64 1.59
C TRP A 230 9.20 1.29 1.29
N ARG A 231 7.90 1.16 1.58
CA ARG A 231 7.15 -0.11 1.50
C ARG A 231 7.74 -1.23 2.36
N HIS A 232 8.61 -0.88 3.30
CA HIS A 232 9.11 -1.80 4.32
C HIS A 232 8.02 -2.05 5.36
N THR A 233 8.22 -3.10 6.15
CA THR A 233 7.39 -3.37 7.32
C THR A 233 8.19 -3.15 8.58
N ALA A 234 7.52 -2.76 9.65
CA ALA A 234 8.16 -2.60 10.95
C ALA A 234 7.25 -3.12 12.06
N SER A 235 7.86 -3.67 13.10
CA SER A 235 7.17 -4.18 14.28
C SER A 235 8.09 -4.10 15.49
N VAL A 236 7.51 -3.89 16.68
CA VAL A 236 8.30 -3.95 17.91
C VAL A 236 8.48 -5.40 18.33
N VAL A 237 9.70 -5.74 18.72
CA VAL A 237 10.06 -7.00 19.35
C VAL A 237 10.78 -6.71 20.66
N SER A 238 10.50 -7.51 21.69
CA SER A 238 11.15 -7.39 22.99
C SER A 238 12.07 -8.59 23.23
N LEU A 239 13.33 -8.34 23.51
CA LEU A 239 14.33 -9.37 23.79
C LEU A 239 15.09 -9.02 25.06
N ARG A 240 15.07 -9.93 26.05
CA ARG A 240 15.79 -9.78 27.33
C ARG A 240 15.49 -8.45 28.06
N GLY A 241 14.23 -7.99 27.98
CA GLY A 241 13.79 -6.74 28.62
C GLY A 241 14.17 -5.46 27.87
N GLN A 242 14.73 -5.57 26.67
CA GLN A 242 14.98 -4.45 25.77
C GLN A 242 14.02 -4.50 24.59
N ASP A 243 13.52 -3.33 24.19
CA ASP A 243 12.61 -3.20 23.05
C ASP A 243 13.36 -2.73 21.80
N PHE A 244 13.05 -3.39 20.69
CA PHE A 244 13.65 -3.12 19.39
C PHE A 244 12.54 -2.85 18.37
N LEU A 245 12.76 -1.87 17.50
CA LEU A 245 12.01 -1.77 16.25
C LEU A 245 12.71 -2.69 15.23
N PHE A 246 12.05 -3.78 14.86
CA PHE A 246 12.48 -4.63 13.76
C PHE A 246 11.91 -4.09 12.45
N VAL A 247 12.77 -3.85 11.47
CA VAL A 247 12.42 -3.38 10.13
C VAL A 247 12.81 -4.46 9.13
N PHE A 248 11.87 -4.85 8.26
CA PHE A 248 12.11 -5.87 7.24
C PHE A 248 11.75 -5.38 5.84
N GLY A 249 12.67 -5.66 4.91
CA GLY A 249 12.51 -5.50 3.48
C GLY A 249 12.16 -4.09 3.04
N GLY A 250 11.18 -4.00 2.13
CA GLY A 250 10.83 -2.78 1.42
C GLY A 250 11.58 -2.68 0.09
N LYS A 251 11.79 -1.46 -0.38
CA LYS A 251 12.58 -1.18 -1.59
C LYS A 251 13.25 0.17 -1.48
N ASN A 252 14.22 0.41 -2.36
CA ASN A 252 14.91 1.70 -2.46
C ASN A 252 15.05 2.09 -3.94
N GLN A 253 15.87 3.11 -4.23
CA GLN A 253 16.10 3.61 -5.60
C GLN A 253 16.82 2.60 -6.50
N SER A 254 17.63 1.72 -5.92
CA SER A 254 18.51 0.80 -6.62
C SER A 254 17.95 -0.62 -6.69
N GLU A 255 17.18 -1.02 -5.68
CA GLU A 255 16.70 -2.38 -5.50
C GLU A 255 15.17 -2.42 -5.43
N PRO A 256 14.51 -3.22 -6.29
CA PRO A 256 13.05 -3.28 -6.37
C PRO A 256 12.42 -4.01 -5.18
N ALA A 257 13.19 -4.87 -4.49
CA ALA A 257 12.78 -5.58 -3.29
C ALA A 257 14.01 -5.91 -2.43
N LEU A 258 13.97 -5.49 -1.17
CA LEU A 258 14.98 -5.76 -0.15
C LEU A 258 14.56 -7.00 0.66
N GLY A 259 15.51 -7.91 0.90
CA GLY A 259 15.31 -9.14 1.66
C GLY A 259 16.01 -9.14 3.03
N ASP A 260 16.43 -7.97 3.51
CA ASP A 260 17.20 -7.78 4.74
C ASP A 260 16.32 -7.39 5.94
N GLY A 261 16.87 -7.58 7.14
CA GLY A 261 16.24 -7.23 8.41
C GLY A 261 17.19 -6.39 9.26
N HIS A 262 16.65 -5.41 9.98
CA HIS A 262 17.41 -4.48 10.81
C HIS A 262 16.71 -4.25 12.13
N PHE A 263 17.46 -4.10 13.21
CA PHE A 263 16.94 -3.82 14.55
C PHE A 263 17.44 -2.46 15.04
N LEU A 264 16.52 -1.60 15.45
CA LEU A 264 16.83 -0.39 16.21
C LEU A 264 16.51 -0.64 17.69
N ASN A 265 17.51 -0.63 18.56
CA ASN A 265 17.28 -0.61 20.00
C ASN A 265 16.60 0.71 20.38
N LEU A 266 15.36 0.66 20.89
CA LEU A 266 14.56 1.85 21.16
C LEU A 266 15.04 2.64 22.40
N GLY A 267 15.71 1.98 23.33
CA GLY A 267 16.26 2.63 24.53
C GLY A 267 17.59 3.33 24.26
N GLN A 268 18.46 2.71 23.47
CA GLN A 268 19.80 3.21 23.17
C GLN A 268 19.88 4.03 21.87
N GLN A 269 18.87 3.90 21.00
CA GLN A 269 18.85 4.50 19.66
C GLN A 269 20.05 4.03 18.80
N ILE A 270 20.34 2.73 18.85
CA ILE A 270 21.45 2.11 18.10
C ILE A 270 20.88 1.07 17.14
N TRP A 271 21.23 1.17 15.86
CA TRP A 271 20.94 0.19 14.83
C TRP A 271 21.94 -0.97 14.85
N THR A 272 21.43 -2.18 14.63
CA THR A 272 22.19 -3.43 14.46
C THR A 272 21.48 -4.34 13.46
N GLU A 273 22.23 -5.21 12.80
CA GLU A 273 21.70 -6.33 12.00
C GLU A 273 21.18 -7.48 12.88
#